data_AF-K1T313-F1
#
_entry.id   AF-K1T313-F1
#
_cell.length_a   1.000
_cell.length_b   1.000
_cell.length_c   1.000
_cell.angle_alpha   90.00
_cell.angle_beta   90.00
_cell.angle_gamma   90.00
#
_symmetry.space_group_name_H-M   'P 1'
#
loop_
_entity.id
_entity.type
_entity.pdbx_description
1 polymer ?
#
loop_
_entity_poly.entity_id
_entity_poly.type
_entity_poly.pdbx_seq_one_letter_code
_entity_poly.pdbx_strand_id
1 'polypeptide(L)'
;MLKGIGASQGYGIGNAVVINDASLDYNHIKYTSADEEKERLQKAVDSFIKETRQLVQDVKKSAGDKEAEILEGHIVMLSDPFML
;
A
#
# COMPACT_ATOMS: atom_id res chain seq x y z
N MET A 1 -14.90 13.62 28.14
CA MET A 1 -15.46 13.96 26.81
C MET A 1 -14.32 13.96 25.80
N LEU A 2 -14.51 13.34 24.63
CA LEU A 2 -13.56 13.44 23.53
C LEU A 2 -13.67 14.84 22.91
N LYS A 3 -12.55 15.55 22.75
CA LYS A 3 -12.47 16.87 22.11
C LYS A 3 -11.34 16.84 21.09
N GLY A 4 -11.60 17.33 19.88
CA GLY A 4 -10.61 17.45 18.81
C GLY A 4 -10.51 18.88 18.28
N ILE A 5 -9.75 19.06 17.19
CA ILE A 5 -9.65 20.32 16.46
C ILE A 5 -10.65 20.26 15.29
N GLY A 6 -11.50 21.27 15.14
CA GLY A 6 -12.49 21.30 14.07
C GLY A 6 -11.84 21.59 12.72
N ALA A 7 -11.95 20.66 11.77
CA ALA A 7 -11.49 20.84 10.39
C ALA A 7 -12.60 21.40 9.47
N SER A 8 -13.86 21.00 9.70
CA SER A 8 -15.03 21.45 8.93
C SER A 8 -16.28 21.46 9.83
N GLN A 9 -17.28 22.28 9.50
CA GLN A 9 -18.52 22.40 10.26
C GLN A 9 -19.60 21.47 9.71
N GLY A 10 -20.41 20.88 10.61
CA GLY A 10 -21.58 20.08 10.25
C GLY A 10 -21.82 18.90 11.19
N TYR A 11 -22.81 18.07 10.84
CA TYR A 11 -23.11 16.80 11.51
C TYR A 11 -23.08 15.67 10.46
N GLY A 12 -22.35 14.60 10.76
CA GLY A 12 -22.27 13.40 9.91
C GLY A 12 -22.77 12.16 10.66
N ILE A 13 -23.55 11.32 10.00
CA ILE A 13 -24.05 10.05 10.53
C ILE A 13 -23.58 8.94 9.59
N GLY A 14 -22.93 7.91 10.13
CA GLY A 14 -22.41 6.80 9.35
C GLY A 14 -21.72 5.75 10.22
N ASN A 15 -21.15 4.74 9.56
CA ASN A 15 -20.41 3.68 10.22
C ASN A 15 -18.97 4.12 10.54
N ALA A 16 -18.46 3.71 11.70
CA ALA A 16 -17.06 3.89 12.03
C ALA A 16 -16.22 2.81 11.33
N VAL A 17 -15.24 3.24 10.53
CA VAL A 17 -14.21 2.36 9.96
C VAL A 17 -12.90 2.67 10.69
N VAL A 18 -12.33 1.65 11.33
CA VAL A 18 -11.06 1.77 12.06
C VAL A 18 -9.95 1.21 11.18
N ILE A 19 -9.02 2.07 10.78
CA ILE A 19 -7.80 1.68 10.07
C ILE A 19 -6.75 1.39 11.13
N ASN A 20 -6.23 0.17 11.16
CA ASN A 20 -5.15 -0.24 12.04
C ASN A 20 -3.91 -0.56 11.21
N ASP A 21 -2.74 -0.30 11.78
CA ASP A 21 -1.48 -0.70 11.18
C ASP A 21 -1.39 -2.23 11.09
N ALA A 22 -0.83 -2.71 9.99
CA ALA A 22 -0.52 -4.13 9.84
C ALA A 22 0.62 -4.50 10.81
N SER A 23 0.46 -5.61 11.54
CA SER A 23 1.57 -6.20 12.29
C SER A 23 2.57 -6.83 11.31
N LEU A 24 3.78 -6.27 11.23
CA LEU A 24 4.86 -6.75 10.37
C LEU A 24 5.84 -7.66 11.14
N ASP A 25 5.33 -8.53 12.01
CA ASP A 25 6.16 -9.47 12.76
C ASP A 25 6.57 -10.67 11.88
N TYR A 26 7.86 -10.76 11.59
CA TYR A 26 8.46 -11.83 10.78
C TYR A 26 9.28 -12.84 11.61
N ASN A 27 9.30 -12.74 12.95
CA ASN A 27 10.22 -13.48 13.83
C ASN A 27 10.05 -15.01 13.80
N HIS A 28 8.95 -15.52 13.26
CA HIS A 28 8.65 -16.96 13.22
C HIS A 28 8.82 -17.61 11.84
N ILE A 29 9.27 -16.85 10.84
CA ILE A 29 9.50 -17.41 9.50
C ILE A 29 10.82 -18.18 9.52
N LYS A 30 10.72 -19.51 9.43
CA LYS A 30 11.88 -20.37 9.22
C LYS A 30 12.32 -20.22 7.77
N TYR A 31 13.60 -19.91 7.60
CA TYR A 31 14.25 -19.97 6.29
C TYR A 31 14.09 -21.36 5.69
N THR A 32 13.68 -21.42 4.42
CA THR A 32 13.59 -22.68 3.67
C THR A 32 14.81 -22.89 2.78
N SER A 33 14.89 -22.22 1.64
CA SER A 33 16.02 -22.26 0.70
C SER A 33 16.18 -20.94 -0.06
N ALA A 34 17.35 -20.70 -0.64
CA ALA A 34 17.65 -19.45 -1.33
C ALA A 34 16.75 -19.24 -2.56
N ASP A 35 16.43 -20.32 -3.28
CA ASP A 35 15.58 -20.25 -4.47
C ASP A 35 14.12 -19.99 -4.09
N GLU A 36 13.61 -20.68 -3.07
CA GLU A 36 12.23 -20.49 -2.60
C GLU A 36 11.99 -19.09 -2.01
N GLU A 37 12.96 -18.57 -1.26
CA GLU A 37 12.87 -17.22 -0.68
C GLU A 37 12.90 -16.12 -1.74
N LYS A 38 13.74 -16.28 -2.79
CA LYS A 38 13.76 -15.38 -3.95
C LYS A 38 12.44 -15.45 -4.73
N GLU A 39 11.91 -16.64 -4.95
CA GLU A 39 10.63 -16.81 -5.64
C GLU A 39 9.48 -16.20 -4.82
N ARG A 40 9.52 -16.34 -3.49
CA ARG A 40 8.53 -15.72 -2.58
C ARG A 40 8.57 -14.20 -2.67
N LEU A 41 9.76 -13.61 -2.66
CA LEU A 41 9.94 -12.17 -2.82
C LEU A 41 9.41 -11.70 -4.18
N GLN A 42 9.79 -12.38 -5.27
CA GLN A 42 9.33 -12.03 -6.62
C GLN A 42 7.81 -12.07 -6.74
N LYS A 43 7.16 -13.12 -6.20
CA LYS A 43 5.69 -13.23 -6.19
C LYS A 43 5.02 -12.09 -5.43
N ALA A 44 5.60 -11.68 -4.31
CA ALA A 44 5.09 -10.55 -3.52
C ALA A 44 5.22 -9.23 -4.30
N VAL A 45 6.35 -9.01 -4.98
CA VAL A 45 6.59 -7.85 -5.85
C VAL A 45 5.59 -7.82 -7.01
N ASP A 46 5.41 -8.95 -7.71
CA ASP A 46 4.48 -9.04 -8.84
C ASP A 46 3.04 -8.74 -8.41
N SER A 47 2.64 -9.24 -7.23
CA SER A 47 1.31 -8.99 -6.66
C SER A 47 1.14 -7.51 -6.31
N PHE A 48 2.14 -6.92 -5.65
CA PHE A 48 2.14 -5.49 -5.32
C PHE A 48 2.07 -4.61 -6.57
N ILE A 49 2.87 -4.90 -7.60
CA ILE A 49 2.87 -4.12 -8.85
C ILE A 49 1.51 -4.20 -9.53
N LYS A 50 0.89 -5.39 -9.57
CA LYS A 50 -0.43 -5.59 -10.18
C LYS A 50 -1.51 -4.79 -9.45
N GLU A 51 -1.56 -4.90 -8.13
CA GLU A 51 -2.54 -4.18 -7.30
C GLU A 51 -2.35 -2.67 -7.37
N THR A 52 -1.11 -2.21 -7.27
CA THR A 52 -0.78 -0.78 -7.32
C THR A 52 -1.09 -0.17 -8.68
N ARG A 53 -0.88 -0.90 -9.79
CA ARG A 53 -1.28 -0.43 -11.13
C ARG A 53 -2.78 -0.25 -11.25
N GLN A 54 -3.57 -1.15 -10.65
CA GLN A 54 -5.02 -0.99 -10.62
C GLN A 54 -5.40 0.25 -9.81
N LEU A 55 -4.78 0.44 -8.64
CA LEU A 55 -5.01 1.60 -7.78
C LEU A 55 -4.65 2.91 -8.50
N VAL A 56 -3.55 2.97 -9.26
CA VAL A 56 -3.18 4.13 -10.10
C VAL A 56 -4.32 4.50 -11.03
N GLN A 57 -4.93 3.53 -11.74
CA GLN A 57 -6.03 3.81 -12.66
C GLN A 57 -7.28 4.36 -11.96
N ASP A 58 -7.55 3.89 -10.75
CA ASP A 58 -8.70 4.32 -9.96
C ASP A 58 -8.46 5.73 -9.34
N VAL A 59 -7.23 6.01 -8.91
CA VAL A 59 -6.81 7.33 -8.40
C VAL A 59 -6.82 8.38 -9.51
N LYS A 60 -6.37 8.06 -10.73
CA LYS A 60 -6.45 8.99 -11.89
C LYS A 60 -7.87 9.48 -12.14
N LYS A 61 -8.86 8.60 -12.00
CA LYS A 61 -10.28 8.92 -12.23
C LYS A 61 -10.93 9.69 -11.09
N SER A 62 -10.45 9.50 -9.85
CA SER A 62 -11.12 10.01 -8.64
C SER A 62 -10.45 11.25 -8.03
N ALA A 63 -9.11 11.26 -7.95
CA ALA A 63 -8.33 12.31 -7.30
C ALA A 63 -7.53 13.16 -8.30
N GLY A 64 -7.07 12.56 -9.40
CA GLY A 64 -6.33 13.24 -10.46
C GLY A 64 -4.99 12.57 -10.80
N ASP A 65 -4.34 13.08 -11.84
CA ASP A 65 -3.09 12.50 -12.37
C ASP A 65 -1.91 12.67 -11.41
N LYS A 66 -1.84 13.81 -10.72
CA LYS A 66 -0.73 14.13 -9.81
C LYS A 66 -0.66 13.18 -8.61
N GLU A 67 -1.80 12.81 -8.06
CA GLU A 67 -1.92 11.87 -6.95
C GLU A 67 -1.59 10.45 -7.42
N ALA A 68 -1.93 10.10 -8.66
CA ALA A 68 -1.61 8.82 -9.25
C ALA A 68 -0.11 8.65 -9.56
N GLU A 69 0.59 9.74 -9.94
CA GLU A 69 2.05 9.72 -10.16
C GLU A 69 2.84 9.27 -8.93
N ILE A 70 2.35 9.55 -7.71
CA ILE A 70 3.00 9.09 -6.46
C ILE A 70 3.05 7.55 -6.43
N LEU A 71 1.94 6.91 -6.80
CA LEU A 71 1.84 5.44 -6.82
C LEU A 71 2.65 4.83 -7.98
N GLU A 72 2.71 5.51 -9.13
CA GLU A 72 3.60 5.10 -10.22
C GLU A 72 5.07 5.16 -9.80
N GLY A 73 5.47 6.16 -9.01
CA GLY A 73 6.80 6.25 -8.42
C GLY A 73 7.18 5.04 -7.57
N HIS A 74 6.25 4.52 -6.76
CA HIS A 74 6.48 3.29 -5.98
C HIS A 74 6.69 2.06 -6.86
N ILE A 75 5.98 1.95 -7.98
CA ILE A 75 6.18 0.87 -8.95
C ILE A 75 7.55 0.97 -9.62
N VAL A 76 7.98 2.18 -9.99
CA VAL A 76 9.30 2.42 -10.59
C VAL A 76 10.41 2.03 -9.61
N MET A 77 10.27 2.37 -8.32
CA MET A 77 11.23 1.97 -7.28
C MET A 77 11.42 0.45 -7.22
N LEU A 78 10.32 -0.32 -7.30
CA LEU A 78 10.36 -1.79 -7.33
C LEU A 78 10.82 -2.40 -8.64
N SER A 79 10.86 -1.61 -9.71
CA SER A 79 11.37 -2.04 -11.01
C SER A 79 12.88 -1.81 -11.15
N ASP A 80 13.52 -1.18 -10.16
CA ASP A 80 14.97 -0.97 -10.16
C ASP A 80 15.71 -2.30 -9.91
N PRO A 81 16.55 -2.77 -10.85
CA PRO A 81 17.29 -4.03 -10.72
C PRO A 81 18.32 -4.05 -9.59
N PHE A 82 18.61 -2.92 -8.93
CA PHE A 82 19.48 -2.86 -7.75
C PHE A 82 18.71 -2.96 -6.42
N MET A 83 17.38 -2.99 -6.45
CA MET A 83 16.54 -3.00 -5.24
C MET A 83 16.12 -4.42 -4.82
N LEU A 84 16.07 -5.37 -5.77
CA LEU A 84 15.69 -6.78 -5.57
C LEU A 84 16.85 -7.70 -5.99
#